data_AF-A0A553KJV9-F1
#
_entry.id   AF-A0A553KJV9-F1
#
_cell.length_a   1.000
_cell.length_b   1.000
_cell.length_c   1.000
_cell.angle_alpha   90.00
_cell.angle_beta   90.00
_cell.angle_gamma   90.00
#
_symmetry.space_group_name_H-M   'P 1'
#
loop_
_entity.id
_entity.type
_entity.pdbx_description
1 polymer ?
#
loop_
_entity_poly.entity_id
_entity_poly.type
_entity_poly.pdbx_seq_one_letter_code
_entity_poly.pdbx_strand_id
1 'polypeptide(L)' 'MGECRLNHSAEDVRAKLAEQTPYLPGALVDRLEGLLATPLSQETLNELFHLLKKYDLASPEERAEREQKLARLAG' A
#
# COMPACT_ATOMS: atom_id res chain seq x y z
N MET A 1 15.13 5.74 3.95
CA MET A 1 13.97 6.40 4.55
C MET A 1 13.82 7.75 3.87
N GLY A 2 13.06 7.79 2.77
CA GLY A 2 12.79 9.06 2.09
C GLY A 2 11.65 9.73 2.82
N GLU A 3 11.94 10.84 3.48
CA GLU A 3 10.95 11.69 4.14
C GLU A 3 9.90 12.07 3.09
N CYS A 4 8.70 11.49 3.20
CA CYS A 4 7.63 11.83 2.29
C CYS A 4 7.13 13.22 2.69
N ARG A 5 7.55 14.25 1.95
CA ARG A 5 7.13 15.65 2.16
C ARG A 5 5.73 15.95 1.62
N LEU A 6 5.16 15.01 0.88
CA LEU A 6 3.80 15.07 0.37
C LEU A 6 2.92 14.21 1.26
N ASN A 7 1.89 14.82 1.84
CA ASN A 7 0.85 14.13 2.58
C ASN A 7 -0.07 13.43 1.58
N HIS A 8 0.07 12.11 1.45
CA HIS A 8 -0.78 11.31 0.59
C HIS A 8 -2.15 11.09 1.25
N SER A 9 -3.22 11.37 0.51
CA SER A 9 -4.60 11.11 0.97
C SER A 9 -4.97 9.65 0.78
N ALA A 10 -5.98 9.17 1.52
CA ALA A 10 -6.53 7.82 1.33
C ALA A 10 -6.98 7.55 -0.12
N GLU A 11 -7.48 8.55 -0.82
CA GLU A 11 -7.81 8.47 -2.24
C GLU A 11 -6.59 8.20 -3.14
N ASP A 12 -5.45 8.83 -2.84
CA ASP A 12 -4.20 8.64 -3.58
C ASP A 12 -3.66 7.22 -3.39
N VAL A 13 -3.75 6.70 -2.15
CA VAL A 13 -3.43 5.31 -1.84
C VAL A 13 -4.38 4.35 -2.55
N ARG A 14 -5.70 4.62 -2.57
CA ARG A 14 -6.69 3.79 -3.28
C ARG A 14 -6.46 3.77 -4.78
N ALA A 15 -6.19 4.93 -5.39
CA ALA A 15 -5.82 5.01 -6.79
C ALA A 15 -4.59 4.15 -7.06
N LYS A 16 -3.58 4.22 -6.18
CA LYS A 16 -2.38 3.38 -6.30
C LYS A 16 -2.66 1.90 -6.15
N LEU A 17 -3.49 1.52 -5.19
CA LEU A 17 -3.91 0.14 -4.99
C LEU A 17 -4.62 -0.40 -6.22
N ALA A 18 -5.51 0.38 -6.84
CA ALA A 18 -6.21 0.00 -8.06
C ALA A 18 -5.23 -0.21 -9.24
N GLU A 19 -4.24 0.67 -9.41
CA GLU A 19 -3.18 0.50 -10.42
C GLU A 19 -2.36 -0.79 -10.19
N GLN A 20 -2.13 -1.17 -8.93
CA GLN A 20 -1.33 -2.35 -8.57
C GLN A 20 -2.16 -3.63 -8.39
N THR A 21 -3.49 -3.55 -8.32
CA THR A 21 -4.42 -4.68 -8.15
C THR A 21 -4.14 -5.85 -9.10
N PRO A 22 -3.87 -5.67 -10.41
CA PRO A 22 -3.56 -6.80 -11.28
C PRO A 22 -2.25 -7.54 -10.94
N TYR A 23 -1.36 -6.93 -10.16
CA TYR A 23 -0.09 -7.50 -9.72
C TYR A 23 -0.12 -8.00 -8.28
N LEU A 24 -1.12 -7.56 -7.50
CA LEU A 24 -1.28 -7.89 -6.10
C LEU A 24 -2.20 -9.11 -5.91
N PRO A 25 -1.98 -9.90 -4.85
CA PRO A 25 -2.92 -10.95 -4.49
C PRO A 25 -4.25 -10.34 -4.02
N GLY A 26 -5.38 -10.81 -4.57
CA GLY A 26 -6.71 -10.27 -4.28
C GLY A 26 -7.08 -10.25 -2.79
N ALA A 27 -6.60 -11.23 -2.02
CA ALA A 27 -6.79 -11.25 -0.56
C ALA A 27 -6.14 -10.06 0.17
N LEU A 28 -5.04 -9.54 -0.38
CA LEU A 28 -4.34 -8.39 0.18
C LEU A 28 -4.98 -7.08 -0.26
N VAL A 29 -5.52 -7.03 -1.48
CA VAL A 29 -6.32 -5.90 -1.97
C VAL A 29 -7.56 -5.69 -1.09
N ASP A 30 -8.33 -6.74 -0.83
CA ASP A 30 -9.52 -6.67 0.03
C ASP A 30 -9.21 -6.16 1.45
N ARG A 31 -8.11 -6.65 2.04
CA ARG A 31 -7.62 -6.18 3.34
C ARG A 31 -7.26 -4.69 3.33
N LEU A 32 -6.55 -4.24 2.30
CA LEU A 32 -6.15 -2.84 2.17
C LEU A 32 -7.35 -1.93 1.92
N GLU A 33 -8.33 -2.37 1.13
CA GLU A 33 -9.60 -1.67 0.93
C GLU A 33 -10.34 -1.50 2.27
N GLY A 34 -10.42 -2.56 3.08
CA GLY A 34 -11.01 -2.51 4.43
C GLY A 34 -10.26 -1.56 5.37
N LEU A 35 -8.93 -1.57 5.34
CA LEU A 35 -8.10 -0.65 6.11
C LEU A 35 -8.34 0.82 5.68
N LEU A 36 -8.37 1.07 4.37
CA LEU A 36 -8.63 2.39 3.77
C LEU A 36 -10.09 2.83 3.92
N ALA A 37 -11.02 1.96 4.34
CA ALA A 37 -12.37 2.34 4.72
C ALA A 37 -12.43 2.99 6.12
N THR A 38 -11.37 2.87 6.91
CA THR A 38 -11.23 3.51 8.22
C THR A 38 -10.36 4.76 8.15
N PRO A 39 -10.52 5.72 9.08
CA PRO A 39 -9.62 6.87 9.15
C PRO A 39 -8.22 6.43 9.59
N LEU A 40 -7.25 6.56 8.69
CA LEU A 40 -5.84 6.23 8.94
C LEU A 40 -5.01 7.48 9.19
N SER A 41 -3.93 7.31 9.96
CA SER A 41 -2.93 8.36 10.16
C SER A 41 -2.17 8.66 8.86
N GLN A 42 -1.69 9.89 8.71
CA GLN A 42 -0.87 10.31 7.56
C GLN A 42 0.38 9.43 7.38
N GLU A 43 1.01 9.01 8.48
CA GLU A 43 2.15 8.09 8.44
C GLU A 43 1.79 6.76 7.77
N THR A 44 0.65 6.17 8.15
CA THR A 44 0.13 4.94 7.55
C THR A 44 -0.19 5.12 6.07
N LEU A 45 -0.85 6.22 5.69
CA LEU A 45 -1.18 6.52 4.30
C LEU A 45 0.08 6.67 3.44
N ASN A 46 1.07 7.41 3.93
CA ASN A 46 2.35 7.60 3.25
C ASN A 46 3.11 6.26 3.11
N GLU A 47 3.11 5.44 4.16
CA GLU A 47 3.75 4.12 4.12
C GLU A 47 3.06 3.18 3.13
N LEU A 48 1.73 3.09 3.16
CA LEU A 48 0.95 2.31 2.19
C LEU A 48 1.24 2.75 0.76
N PHE A 49 1.22 4.06 0.50
CA PHE A 49 1.54 4.60 -0.82
C PHE A 49 2.95 4.18 -1.26
N HIS A 50 3.94 4.27 -0.37
CA HIS A 50 5.32 3.89 -0.67
C HIS A 50 5.50 2.40 -0.93
N LEU A 51 4.78 1.55 -0.18
CA LEU A 51 4.80 0.10 -0.36
C LEU A 51 4.19 -0.32 -1.70
N LEU A 52 3.09 0.34 -2.11
CA LEU A 52 2.42 0.12 -3.39
C LEU A 52 3.19 0.76 -4.56
N LYS A 53 3.89 1.87 -4.33
CA LYS A 53 4.67 2.56 -5.34
C LYS A 53 5.78 1.66 -5.90
N LYS A 54 5.84 1.54 -7.23
CA LYS A 54 6.78 0.66 -7.95
C LYS A 54 6.64 -0.83 -7.55
N TYR A 55 5.47 -1.29 -7.09
CA TYR A 55 5.26 -2.71 -6.80
C TYR A 55 5.33 -3.56 -8.09
N ASP A 56 4.77 -3.07 -9.20
CA ASP A 56 4.93 -3.64 -10.54
C ASP A 56 6.42 -3.84 -10.93
N LEU A 57 7.29 -2.89 -10.58
CA LEU A 57 8.73 -2.96 -10.87
C LEU A 57 9.56 -3.68 -9.80
N ALA A 58 8.95 -4.09 -8.68
CA ALA A 58 9.65 -4.74 -7.60
C ALA A 58 9.93 -6.22 -7.94
N SER A 59 11.10 -6.70 -7.52
CA SER A 59 11.46 -8.12 -7.63
C SER A 59 10.53 -9.00 -6.79
N PRO A 60 10.36 -10.29 -7.10
CA PRO A 60 9.50 -11.18 -6.31
C PRO A 60 9.85 -11.21 -4.81
N GLU A 61 11.14 -11.14 -4.46
CA GLU A 61 11.59 -11.03 -3.06
C GLU A 61 11.12 -9.72 -2.39
N GLU A 62 11.31 -8.58 -3.08
CA GLU A 62 10.82 -7.28 -2.59
C GLU A 62 9.29 -7.24 -2.48
N ARG A 63 8.59 -7.87 -3.42
CA ARG A 63 7.12 -8.00 -3.38
C ARG A 63 6.70 -8.76 -2.13
N ALA A 64 7.34 -9.89 -1.82
CA ALA A 64 7.06 -10.67 -0.62
C ALA A 64 7.33 -9.87 0.68
N GLU A 65 8.41 -9.09 0.73
CA GLU A 65 8.68 -8.20 1.86
C GLU A 65 7.60 -7.10 2.00
N ARG A 66 7.17 -6.51 0.89
CA ARG A 66 6.10 -5.50 0.88
C ARG A 66 4.77 -6.09 1.30
N GLU A 67 4.42 -7.27 0.80
CA GLU A 67 3.21 -8.00 1.18
C GLU A 67 3.19 -8.29 2.68
N GLN A 68 4.32 -8.71 3.26
CA GLN A 68 4.42 -8.89 4.71
C GLN A 68 4.18 -7.58 5.46
N LYS A 69 4.73 -6.45 4.99
CA LYS A 69 4.51 -5.14 5.61
C LYS A 69 3.04 -4.69 5.47
N LEU A 70 2.46 -4.81 4.28
CA LEU A 70 1.07 -4.50 4.01
C LEU A 70 0.12 -5.36 4.85
N ALA A 71 0.39 -6.66 4.97
CA ALA A 71 -0.39 -7.56 5.81
C ALA A 71 -0.30 -7.21 7.30
N ARG A 72 0.84 -6.69 7.76
CA ARG A 72 1.05 -6.23 9.14
C ARG A 72 0.35 -4.91 9.44
N LEU A 73 0.15 -4.06 8.43
CA LEU A 73 -0.61 -2.82 8.53
C LEU A 73 -2.12 -3.04 8.46
N ALA A 74 -2.55 -4.09 7.75
CA ALA A 74 -3.96 -4.43 7.53
C ALA A 74 -4.51 -5.48 8.51
N GLY A 75 -3.82 -5.74 9.62
CA GLY A 75 -4.22 -6.70 10.66
C GLY A 75 -3.92 -6.16 12.05
#